data_AF-N8WGE3-F1
#
_entry.id   AF-N8WGE3-F1
#
_cell.length_a   1.000
_cell.length_b   1.000
_cell.length_c   1.000
_cell.angle_alpha   90.00
_cell.angle_beta   90.00
_cell.angle_gamma   90.00
#
_symmetry.space_group_name_H-M   'P 1'
#
loop_
_entity.id
_entity.type
_entity.pdbx_description
1 polymer ?
#
loop_
_entity_poly.entity_id
_entity_poly.type
_entity_poly.pdbx_seq_one_letter_code
_entity_poly.pdbx_strand_id
1 'polypeptide(L)'
;TESTNADGSTNYEVATARDVNFDSVQVGEVNIDSATGKISGVTAGTVSADSTEAINGSQLHAQGEGVKNIIGGDTAYDPETGRYTNPNIGGTGKDN
;
A
#
# COMPACT_ATOMS: atom_id res chain seq x y z
N THR A 1 6.83 -30.89 -17.71
CA THR A 1 6.78 -32.22 -18.33
C THR A 1 7.24 -33.26 -17.33
N GLU A 2 6.52 -34.37 -17.26
CA GLU A 2 6.90 -35.52 -16.42
C GLU A 2 7.77 -36.48 -17.23
N SER A 3 8.81 -37.05 -16.62
CA SER A 3 9.66 -38.09 -17.22
C SER A 3 10.02 -39.15 -16.18
N THR A 4 10.19 -40.39 -16.61
CA THR A 4 10.59 -41.51 -15.74
C THR A 4 12.07 -41.82 -15.94
N ASN A 5 12.81 -41.90 -14.84
CA ASN A 5 14.22 -42.26 -14.80
C ASN A 5 14.39 -43.79 -14.90
N ALA A 6 15.58 -44.24 -15.28
CA ALA A 6 15.90 -45.67 -15.41
C ALA A 6 15.80 -46.46 -14.08
N ASP A 7 15.86 -45.77 -12.95
CA ASP A 7 15.68 -46.33 -11.60
C ASP A 7 14.21 -46.38 -11.15
N GLY A 8 13.28 -45.99 -12.02
CA GLY A 8 11.84 -45.96 -11.74
C GLY A 8 11.35 -44.71 -11.00
N SER A 9 12.22 -43.74 -10.72
CA SER A 9 11.81 -42.44 -10.15
C SER A 9 11.26 -41.47 -11.21
N THR A 10 10.59 -40.40 -10.78
CA THR A 10 9.96 -39.41 -11.67
C THR A 10 10.65 -38.06 -11.57
N ASN A 11 10.94 -37.44 -12.72
CA ASN A 11 11.42 -36.06 -12.82
C ASN A 11 10.31 -35.15 -13.36
N TYR A 12 10.08 -34.02 -12.70
CA TYR A 12 9.13 -32.98 -13.14
C TYR A 12 9.88 -31.72 -13.56
N GLU A 13 9.83 -31.42 -14.84
CA GLU A 13 10.32 -30.14 -15.36
C GLU A 13 9.17 -29.13 -15.40
N VAL A 14 9.26 -28.08 -14.59
CA VAL A 14 8.28 -26.99 -14.58
C VAL A 14 8.91 -25.79 -15.24
N ALA A 15 8.36 -25.38 -16.39
CA ALA A 15 8.74 -24.15 -17.07
C ALA A 15 7.61 -23.12 -16.89
N THR A 16 7.93 -21.99 -16.28
CA THR A 16 7.04 -20.82 -16.26
C THR A 16 7.37 -19.90 -17.42
N ALA A 17 6.40 -19.07 -17.83
CA ALA A 17 6.68 -17.94 -18.70
C ALA A 17 7.65 -16.95 -18.01
N ARG A 18 8.28 -16.06 -18.79
CA ARG A 18 9.11 -14.98 -18.24
C ARG A 18 8.28 -14.04 -17.36
N ASP A 19 7.08 -13.73 -17.85
CA ASP A 19 6.06 -12.99 -17.14
C ASP A 19 4.92 -13.94 -16.82
N VAL A 20 4.59 -14.07 -15.54
CA VAL A 20 3.52 -14.94 -15.06
C VAL A 20 2.44 -14.07 -14.47
N ASN A 21 1.20 -14.26 -14.93
CA ASN A 21 0.05 -13.61 -14.30
C ASN A 21 -0.47 -14.51 -13.18
N PHE A 22 -0.58 -13.94 -11.99
CA PHE A 22 -1.21 -14.60 -10.84
C PHE A 22 -2.48 -13.85 -10.49
N ASP A 23 -3.55 -14.58 -10.18
CA ASP A 23 -4.79 -13.95 -9.69
C ASP A 23 -4.54 -13.26 -8.35
N SER A 24 -3.75 -13.90 -7.48
CA SER A 24 -3.25 -13.33 -6.24
C SER A 24 -1.90 -13.92 -5.81
N VAL A 25 -1.13 -13.14 -5.04
CA VAL A 25 0.08 -13.60 -4.35
C VAL A 25 -0.08 -13.33 -2.86
N GLN A 26 -0.12 -14.39 -2.05
CA GLN A 26 -0.25 -14.32 -0.59
C GLN A 26 1.08 -14.65 0.08
N VAL A 27 1.56 -13.78 0.97
CA VAL A 27 2.76 -13.98 1.79
C VAL A 27 2.44 -13.60 3.23
N GLY A 28 2.20 -14.59 4.09
CA GLY A 28 1.69 -14.32 5.45
C GLY A 28 0.32 -13.65 5.37
N GLU A 29 0.17 -12.47 5.97
CA GLU A 29 -1.04 -11.63 5.86
C GLU A 29 -1.05 -10.74 4.61
N VAL A 30 0.10 -10.55 3.96
CA VAL A 30 0.21 -9.67 2.78
C VAL A 30 -0.38 -10.32 1.54
N ASN A 31 -1.30 -9.62 0.88
CA ASN A 31 -1.94 -10.08 -0.35
C ASN A 31 -1.77 -9.05 -1.48
N ILE A 32 -1.30 -9.49 -2.63
CA ILE A 32 -1.32 -8.75 -3.89
C ILE A 32 -2.47 -9.30 -4.73
N ASP A 33 -3.47 -8.46 -4.99
CA ASP A 33 -4.69 -8.82 -5.71
C ASP A 33 -4.65 -8.26 -7.14
N SER A 34 -4.69 -9.12 -8.15
CA SER A 34 -4.58 -8.69 -9.57
C SER A 34 -5.84 -7.98 -10.08
N ALA A 35 -7.01 -8.23 -9.50
CA ALA A 35 -8.27 -7.64 -9.93
C ALA A 35 -8.39 -6.17 -9.48
N THR A 36 -7.86 -5.85 -8.31
CA THR A 36 -7.91 -4.51 -7.70
C THR A 36 -6.58 -3.76 -7.77
N GLY A 37 -5.46 -4.47 -8.01
CA GLY A 37 -4.11 -3.93 -7.93
C GLY A 37 -3.68 -3.57 -6.50
N LYS A 38 -4.47 -3.93 -5.48
CA LYS A 38 -4.18 -3.57 -4.08
C LYS A 38 -3.15 -4.52 -3.49
N ILE A 39 -2.26 -3.94 -2.70
CA ILE A 39 -1.44 -4.68 -1.73
C ILE A 39 -2.07 -4.45 -0.35
N SER A 40 -2.63 -5.50 0.23
CA SER A 40 -3.30 -5.47 1.54
C SER A 40 -2.55 -6.30 2.57
N GLY A 41 -2.93 -6.19 3.85
CA GLY A 41 -2.24 -6.87 4.95
C GLY A 41 -0.89 -6.27 5.35
N VAL A 42 -0.54 -5.10 4.81
CA VAL A 42 0.67 -4.34 5.22
C VAL A 42 0.43 -3.72 6.59
N THR A 43 1.17 -4.18 7.60
CA THR A 43 1.20 -3.56 8.93
C THR A 43 1.82 -2.16 8.85
N ALA A 44 1.61 -1.33 9.88
CA ALA A 44 2.21 0.00 9.87
C ALA A 44 3.74 -0.10 9.88
N GLY A 45 4.37 0.45 8.85
CA GLY A 45 5.82 0.48 8.73
C GLY A 45 6.46 1.55 9.62
N THR A 46 7.74 1.40 9.88
CA THR A 46 8.55 2.37 10.61
C THR A 46 8.75 3.62 9.76
N VAL A 47 8.46 4.80 10.31
CA VAL A 47 8.68 6.10 9.64
C VAL A 47 9.95 6.72 10.20
N SER A 48 11.06 6.53 9.49
CA SER A 48 12.38 7.10 9.80
C SER A 48 13.18 7.35 8.52
N ALA A 49 14.26 8.12 8.62
CA ALA A 49 15.09 8.50 7.46
C ALA A 49 15.70 7.29 6.72
N ASP A 50 15.98 6.21 7.45
CA ASP A 50 16.66 5.02 6.91
C ASP A 50 15.70 3.83 6.73
N SER A 51 14.39 4.03 6.89
CA SER A 51 13.41 2.95 6.77
C SER A 51 13.30 2.44 5.33
N THR A 52 13.28 1.11 5.18
CA THR A 52 12.97 0.43 3.92
C THR A 52 11.61 -0.29 3.96
N GLU A 53 10.83 -0.05 5.00
CA GLU A 53 9.52 -0.68 5.19
C GLU A 53 8.44 0.04 4.37
N ALA A 54 7.50 -0.74 3.82
CA ALA A 54 6.31 -0.15 3.23
C ALA A 54 5.41 0.44 4.33
N ILE A 55 4.77 1.57 4.05
CA ILE A 55 3.72 2.15 4.91
C ILE A 55 2.34 1.78 4.37
N ASN A 56 1.33 1.82 5.23
CA ASN A 56 -0.06 1.63 4.83
C ASN A 56 -0.86 2.94 4.89
N GLY A 57 -2.12 2.87 4.43
CA GLY A 57 -2.99 4.04 4.34
C GLY A 57 -3.29 4.72 5.68
N SER A 58 -3.25 4.01 6.81
CA SER A 58 -3.54 4.63 8.11
C SER A 58 -2.45 5.64 8.51
N GLN A 59 -1.21 5.38 8.12
CA GLN A 59 -0.07 6.27 8.40
C GLN A 59 -0.14 7.55 7.56
N LEU A 60 -0.46 7.42 6.26
CA LEU A 60 -0.69 8.58 5.40
C LEU A 60 -1.90 9.39 5.87
N HIS A 61 -2.97 8.72 6.28
CA HIS A 61 -4.15 9.38 6.86
C HIS A 61 -3.81 10.16 8.14
N ALA A 62 -3.05 9.55 9.06
CA ALA A 62 -2.60 10.21 10.30
C ALA A 62 -1.72 11.44 10.01
N GLN A 63 -0.84 11.36 9.00
CA GLN A 63 -0.06 12.51 8.55
C GLN A 63 -0.97 13.63 8.03
N GLY A 64 -2.01 13.29 7.26
CA GLY A 64 -2.96 14.28 6.75
C GLY A 64 -3.78 14.97 7.85
N GLU A 65 -4.28 14.21 8.82
CA GLU A 65 -4.93 14.76 10.01
C GLU A 65 -3.97 15.65 10.83
N GLY A 66 -2.69 15.29 10.90
CA GLY A 66 -1.65 16.13 11.51
C GLY A 66 -1.53 17.50 10.86
N VAL A 67 -1.52 17.56 9.52
CA VAL A 67 -1.41 18.82 8.76
C VAL A 67 -2.65 19.71 8.97
N LYS A 68 -3.85 19.12 8.96
CA LYS A 68 -5.09 19.83 9.31
C LYS A 68 -4.97 20.55 10.66
N ASN A 69 -4.41 19.89 11.66
CA ASN A 69 -4.23 20.47 12.99
C ASN A 69 -3.16 21.60 13.02
N ILE A 70 -2.15 21.54 12.15
CA ILE A 70 -1.14 22.60 12.04
C ILE A 70 -1.73 23.87 11.41
N ILE A 71 -2.56 23.72 10.36
CA ILE A 71 -3.22 24.86 9.72
C ILE A 71 -4.24 25.50 10.68
N GLY A 72 -4.93 24.68 11.48
CA GLY A 72 -5.85 25.13 12.51
C GLY A 72 -7.13 25.75 11.95
N GLY A 73 -7.86 26.50 12.79
CA GLY A 73 -9.17 27.06 12.44
C GLY A 73 -10.15 25.96 12.02
N ASP A 74 -10.98 26.26 11.02
CA ASP A 74 -11.99 25.32 10.50
C ASP A 74 -11.43 24.49 9.33
N THR A 75 -10.15 24.11 9.37
CA THR A 75 -9.56 23.27 8.32
C THR A 75 -10.25 21.91 8.27
N ALA A 76 -10.74 21.53 7.10
CA ALA A 76 -11.19 20.18 6.81
C ALA A 76 -10.16 19.47 5.92
N TYR A 77 -9.88 18.20 6.25
CA TYR A 77 -9.08 17.29 5.44
C TYR A 77 -10.01 16.25 4.82
N ASP A 78 -9.94 16.10 3.51
CA ASP A 78 -10.61 15.04 2.77
C ASP A 78 -9.60 13.91 2.49
N PRO A 79 -9.70 12.74 3.17
CA PRO A 79 -8.77 11.63 2.98
C PRO A 79 -8.95 10.87 1.66
N GLU A 80 -10.06 11.05 0.94
CA GLU A 80 -10.26 10.42 -0.36
C GLU A 80 -9.51 11.16 -1.46
N THR A 81 -9.49 12.49 -1.39
CA THR A 81 -8.85 13.36 -2.40
C THR A 81 -7.50 13.93 -1.97
N GLY A 82 -7.16 13.85 -0.68
CA GLY A 82 -5.98 14.47 -0.10
C GLY A 82 -6.08 15.99 0.06
N ARG A 83 -7.26 16.59 -0.14
CA ARG A 83 -7.44 18.06 -0.17
C ARG A 83 -7.71 18.64 1.22
N TYR A 84 -7.14 19.81 1.46
CA TYR A 84 -7.49 20.66 2.60
C TYR A 84 -8.35 21.84 2.13
N THR A 85 -9.41 22.12 2.86
CA THR A 85 -10.18 23.37 2.72
C THR A 85 -10.13 24.12 4.03
N ASN A 86 -9.93 25.43 3.97
CA ASN A 86 -9.99 26.28 5.15
C ASN A 86 -10.55 27.65 4.75
N PRO A 87 -11.78 28.01 5.18
CA PRO A 87 -12.39 29.31 4.89
C PRO A 87 -11.85 30.44 5.79
N ASN A 88 -10.90 30.15 6.67
CA ASN A 88 -10.38 31.09 7.65
C ASN A 88 -8.99 30.65 8.14
N ILE A 89 -7.99 30.66 7.26
CA ILE A 89 -6.63 30.19 7.56
C ILE A 89 -6.11 30.90 8.81
N GLY A 90 -5.86 30.13 9.87
CA GLY A 90 -5.32 30.62 11.14
C GLY A 90 -6.12 31.75 11.80
N GLY A 91 -7.42 31.89 11.49
CA GLY A 91 -8.24 32.98 12.04
C GLY A 91 -8.04 34.36 11.39
N THR A 92 -7.43 34.42 10.21
CA THR A 92 -7.10 35.68 9.50
C THR A 92 -8.24 36.26 8.63
N GLY A 93 -9.35 35.53 8.47
CA GLY A 93 -10.47 35.87 7.59
C GLY A 93 -10.17 35.66 6.10
N LYS A 94 -9.18 34.83 5.76
CA LYS A 94 -8.76 34.51 4.39
C LYS A 94 -8.95 33.03 4.08
N ASP A 95 -9.38 32.75 2.86
CA ASP A 95 -9.54 31.40 2.30
C ASP A 95 -8.23 30.89 1.67
N ASN A 96 -8.19 29.58 1.37
CA ASN A 96 -7.07 28.90 0.70
C ASN A 96 -7.22 28.73 -0.81
#